data_AF-A0A0L1KN57-F1
#
_entry.id   AF-A0A0L1KN57-F1
#
_cell.length_a   1.000
_cell.length_b   1.000
_cell.length_c   1.000
_cell.angle_alpha   90.00
_cell.angle_beta   90.00
_cell.angle_gamma   90.00
#
_symmetry.space_group_name_H-M   'P 1'
#
loop_
_entity.id
_entity.type
_entity.pdbx_description
1 polymer ?
#
loop_
_entity_poly.entity_id
_entity_poly.type
_entity_poly.pdbx_seq_one_letter_code
_entity_poly.pdbx_strand_id
1 'polypeptide(L)'
;MDRFVAQITEKGLEIISENDTSRDYCEWPGLTCYGGKVTRVHYYLKYHGNFHVDSLPPHVQAINIQSCRQHYELQTRSLPRALQFCYLNFNLLYGSVDLRNLPNPIRRLDLSYNQLNGPIDLTELPHRMESLWLHANAIRQSVVFYADLPPDIQNIKLVEDSKRKNLIGEIRGLYPPSPANVRKIFNPFPWKKIRQE
;
A
#
# COMPACT_ATOMS: atom_id res chain seq x y z
N MET A 1 -8.80 14.08 -11.50
CA MET A 1 -9.17 14.24 -10.07
C MET A 1 -10.64 13.96 -9.82
N ASP A 2 -11.58 14.27 -10.73
CA ASP A 2 -13.01 14.02 -10.47
C ASP A 2 -13.34 12.55 -10.17
N ARG A 3 -12.71 11.61 -10.90
CA ARG A 3 -12.87 10.17 -10.62
C ARG A 3 -12.34 9.74 -9.25
N PHE A 4 -11.35 10.45 -8.72
CA PHE A 4 -10.74 10.13 -7.43
C PHE A 4 -11.73 10.37 -6.29
N VAL A 5 -12.62 11.36 -6.42
CA VAL A 5 -13.67 11.67 -5.43
C VAL A 5 -15.08 11.31 -5.89
N ALA A 6 -15.23 10.54 -6.98
CA ALA A 6 -16.55 10.28 -7.59
C ALA A 6 -17.50 9.47 -6.71
N GLN A 7 -17.00 8.76 -5.70
CA GLN A 7 -17.80 8.01 -4.73
C GLN A 7 -17.83 8.67 -3.34
N ILE A 8 -17.40 9.92 -3.24
CA ILE A 8 -17.58 10.72 -2.03
C ILE A 8 -19.01 11.28 -2.05
N THR A 9 -19.68 11.24 -0.90
CA THR A 9 -21.03 11.82 -0.75
C THR A 9 -21.00 13.33 -0.92
N GLU A 10 -22.13 13.95 -1.28
CA GLU A 10 -22.24 15.41 -1.44
C GLU A 10 -21.80 16.18 -0.17
N LYS A 11 -22.37 15.83 0.98
CA LYS A 11 -21.92 16.35 2.29
C LYS A 11 -20.43 16.06 2.57
N GLY A 12 -19.94 14.93 2.06
CA GLY A 12 -18.54 14.56 2.13
C GLY A 12 -17.66 15.53 1.35
N LEU A 13 -18.05 15.85 0.12
CA LEU A 13 -17.38 16.81 -0.76
C LEU A 13 -17.32 18.19 -0.09
N GLU A 14 -18.44 18.69 0.41
CA GLU A 14 -18.50 19.94 1.19
C GLU A 14 -17.47 19.99 2.32
N ILE A 15 -17.31 18.88 3.05
CA ILE A 15 -16.37 18.78 4.17
C ILE A 15 -14.91 18.70 3.69
N ILE A 16 -14.62 17.92 2.65
CA ILE A 16 -13.23 17.72 2.18
C ILE A 16 -12.73 18.83 1.27
N SER A 17 -13.63 19.61 0.67
CA SER A 17 -13.31 20.80 -0.14
C SER A 17 -13.48 22.12 0.62
N GLU A 18 -13.94 22.10 1.88
CA GLU A 18 -14.32 23.32 2.62
C GLU A 18 -15.35 24.19 1.86
N ASN A 19 -16.35 23.53 1.26
CA ASN A 19 -17.37 24.13 0.40
C ASN A 19 -16.83 24.82 -0.86
N ASP A 20 -15.58 24.55 -1.24
CA ASP A 20 -15.08 24.98 -2.54
C ASP A 20 -15.85 24.29 -3.68
N THR A 21 -16.42 25.10 -4.56
CA THR A 21 -17.21 24.70 -5.73
C THR A 21 -16.44 24.89 -7.05
N SER A 22 -15.27 25.54 -7.02
CA SER A 22 -14.44 25.82 -8.20
C SER A 22 -13.83 24.56 -8.81
N ARG A 23 -13.75 23.48 -8.02
CA ARG A 23 -12.99 22.25 -8.33
C ARG A 23 -11.50 22.51 -8.55
N ASP A 24 -10.97 23.60 -8.00
CA ASP A 24 -9.53 23.77 -7.85
C ASP A 24 -9.05 22.89 -6.69
N TYR A 25 -8.73 21.64 -7.02
CA TYR A 25 -8.26 20.64 -6.06
C TYR A 25 -7.01 21.08 -5.29
N CYS A 26 -6.29 22.12 -5.73
CA CYS A 26 -5.12 22.61 -5.00
C CYS A 26 -5.47 23.38 -3.73
N GLU A 27 -6.70 23.88 -3.62
CA GLU A 27 -7.19 24.57 -2.43
C GLU A 27 -7.82 23.60 -1.42
N TRP A 28 -8.05 22.34 -1.80
CA TRP A 28 -8.73 21.38 -0.94
C TRP A 28 -7.84 20.91 0.21
N PRO A 29 -8.32 20.95 1.46
CA PRO A 29 -7.59 20.41 2.59
C PRO A 29 -7.16 18.96 2.39
N GLY A 30 -5.91 18.68 2.74
CA GLY A 30 -5.32 17.36 2.57
C GLY A 30 -4.73 17.10 1.17
N LEU A 31 -4.93 18.00 0.20
CA LEU A 31 -4.22 17.94 -1.08
C LEU A 31 -3.01 18.87 -1.06
N THR A 32 -1.91 18.45 -1.66
CA THR A 32 -0.72 19.30 -1.84
C THR A 32 -0.40 19.39 -3.30
N CYS A 33 -0.27 20.61 -3.81
CA CYS A 33 0.06 20.87 -5.20
C CYS A 33 1.49 21.38 -5.39
N TYR A 34 2.04 21.07 -6.56
CA TYR A 34 3.26 21.68 -7.08
C TYR A 34 3.02 22.06 -8.54
N GLY A 35 3.20 23.34 -8.87
CA GLY A 35 2.90 23.86 -10.21
C GLY A 35 1.44 23.64 -10.64
N GLY A 36 0.48 23.86 -9.72
CA GLY A 36 -0.95 23.68 -9.98
C GLY A 36 -1.42 22.24 -10.16
N LYS A 37 -0.58 21.26 -9.80
CA LYS A 37 -0.88 19.83 -9.96
C LYS A 37 -0.79 19.12 -8.62
N VAL A 38 -1.81 18.32 -8.29
CA VAL A 38 -1.84 17.51 -7.06
C VAL A 38 -0.69 16.50 -7.09
N THR A 39 0.20 16.59 -6.11
CA THR A 39 1.35 15.68 -5.94
C THR A 39 1.23 14.80 -4.71
N ARG A 40 0.46 15.23 -3.71
CA ARG A 40 0.26 14.47 -2.46
C ARG A 40 -1.21 14.51 -2.05
N VAL A 41 -1.68 13.39 -1.53
CA VAL A 41 -3.03 13.19 -1.00
C VAL A 41 -2.91 12.74 0.44
N HIS A 42 -3.61 13.41 1.36
CA HIS A 42 -3.62 13.11 2.78
C HIS A 42 -5.04 13.22 3.36
N TYR A 43 -5.64 12.06 3.68
CA TYR A 43 -6.92 11.96 4.34
C TYR A 43 -6.87 10.96 5.49
N TYR A 44 -7.31 11.40 6.67
CA TYR A 44 -7.37 10.58 7.87
C TYR A 44 -8.75 10.72 8.53
N LEU A 45 -9.34 9.59 8.95
CA LEU A 45 -10.66 9.54 9.59
C LEU A 45 -11.78 10.22 8.77
N LYS A 46 -11.67 10.18 7.43
CA LYS A 46 -12.67 10.73 6.51
C LYS A 46 -13.61 9.62 6.03
N TYR A 47 -14.78 9.51 6.67
CA TYR A 47 -15.76 8.45 6.41
C TYR A 47 -16.86 8.89 5.44
N HIS A 48 -16.46 9.42 4.29
CA HIS A 48 -17.38 10.07 3.36
C HIS A 48 -17.60 9.32 2.04
N GLY A 49 -17.09 8.09 1.95
CA GLY A 49 -17.14 7.29 0.73
C GLY A 49 -15.74 6.85 0.30
N ASN A 50 -15.61 6.45 -0.96
CA ASN A 50 -14.36 5.89 -1.49
C ASN A 50 -13.57 6.91 -2.32
N PHE A 51 -12.29 7.00 -1.99
CA PHE A 51 -11.22 7.67 -2.73
C PHE A 51 -10.55 6.66 -3.66
N HIS A 52 -10.83 6.75 -4.96
CA HIS A 52 -10.34 5.81 -5.99
C HIS A 52 -8.90 6.15 -6.41
N VAL A 53 -7.93 5.57 -5.69
CA VAL A 53 -6.50 5.90 -5.86
C VAL A 53 -5.91 5.48 -7.21
N ASP A 54 -6.54 4.52 -7.89
CA ASP A 54 -6.23 4.09 -9.25
C ASP A 54 -6.56 5.15 -10.32
N SER A 55 -7.40 6.13 -9.96
CA SER A 55 -7.76 7.24 -10.83
C SER A 55 -6.94 8.51 -10.58
N LEU A 56 -5.99 8.46 -9.63
CA LEU A 56 -5.09 9.57 -9.36
C LEU A 56 -4.16 9.82 -10.56
N PRO A 57 -3.80 11.09 -10.83
CA PRO A 57 -2.86 11.40 -11.88
C PRO A 57 -1.52 10.66 -11.70
N PRO A 58 -0.86 10.23 -12.79
CA PRO A 58 0.35 9.40 -12.71
C PRO A 58 1.54 10.09 -12.04
N HIS A 59 1.52 11.42 -11.92
CA HIS A 59 2.55 12.23 -11.27
C HIS A 59 2.37 12.36 -9.75
N VAL A 60 1.29 11.83 -9.16
CA VAL A 60 1.13 11.81 -7.71
C VAL A 60 2.24 10.97 -7.08
N GLN A 61 2.89 11.54 -6.07
CA GLN A 61 4.08 11.00 -5.43
C GLN A 61 3.82 10.42 -4.04
N ALA A 62 2.78 10.88 -3.35
CA ALA A 62 2.44 10.39 -2.03
C ALA A 62 0.92 10.26 -1.84
N ILE A 63 0.50 9.12 -1.31
CA ILE A 63 -0.87 8.84 -0.91
C ILE A 63 -0.83 8.42 0.55
N ASN A 64 -1.62 9.11 1.37
CA ASN A 64 -1.92 8.73 2.74
C ASN A 64 -3.44 8.82 2.91
N ILE A 65 -4.11 7.68 2.91
CA ILE A 65 -5.55 7.56 3.13
C ILE A 65 -5.76 6.46 4.18
N GLN A 66 -5.61 6.83 5.45
CA GLN A 66 -5.59 5.90 6.58
C GLN A 66 -6.90 6.01 7.36
N SER A 67 -7.41 4.88 7.85
CA SER A 67 -8.62 4.86 8.72
C SER A 67 -9.81 5.60 8.09
N CYS A 68 -10.06 5.45 6.80
CA CYS A 68 -11.14 6.14 6.08
C CYS A 68 -12.29 5.22 5.66
N ARG A 69 -12.31 3.96 6.15
CA ARG A 69 -13.30 2.92 5.78
C ARG A 69 -13.40 2.68 4.27
N GLN A 70 -12.28 2.85 3.55
CA GLN A 70 -12.24 2.64 2.11
C GLN A 70 -12.60 1.19 1.79
N HIS A 71 -13.63 0.97 0.97
CA HIS A 71 -14.16 -0.34 0.64
C HIS A 71 -14.38 -0.47 -0.87
N TYR A 72 -13.35 -0.93 -1.55
CA TYR A 72 -13.33 -1.24 -2.98
C TYR A 72 -12.18 -2.20 -3.29
N GLU A 73 -12.18 -2.78 -4.49
CA GLU A 73 -11.11 -3.64 -4.95
C GLU A 73 -9.85 -2.82 -5.29
N LEU A 74 -8.73 -3.07 -4.59
CA LEU A 74 -7.48 -2.36 -4.83
C LEU A 74 -6.71 -2.97 -6.00
N GLN A 75 -6.59 -2.22 -7.10
CA GLN A 75 -5.71 -2.57 -8.22
C GLN A 75 -4.31 -1.97 -8.03
N THR A 76 -3.42 -2.72 -7.36
CA THR A 76 -2.03 -2.30 -7.10
C THR A 76 -1.23 -1.96 -8.36
N ARG A 77 -1.51 -2.62 -9.49
CA ARG A 77 -0.93 -2.31 -10.82
C ARG A 77 -1.26 -0.91 -11.35
N SER A 78 -2.36 -0.33 -10.86
CA SER A 78 -2.90 0.96 -11.31
C SER A 78 -2.50 2.13 -10.42
N LEU A 79 -1.61 1.89 -9.45
CA LEU A 79 -1.07 2.97 -8.62
C LEU A 79 -0.29 3.99 -9.48
N PRO A 80 -0.29 5.29 -9.11
CA PRO A 80 0.43 6.32 -9.86
C PRO A 80 1.89 5.97 -10.12
N ARG A 81 2.38 6.22 -11.34
CA ARG A 81 3.72 5.79 -11.78
C ARG A 81 4.85 6.49 -11.03
N ALA A 82 4.62 7.71 -10.52
CA ALA A 82 5.57 8.47 -9.72
C ALA A 82 5.46 8.21 -8.20
N LEU A 83 4.60 7.28 -7.77
CA LEU A 83 4.30 7.05 -6.37
C LEU A 83 5.53 6.54 -5.59
N GLN A 84 5.89 7.27 -4.54
CA GLN A 84 7.01 6.94 -3.64
C GLN A 84 6.51 6.42 -2.29
N PHE A 85 5.39 6.96 -1.80
CA PHE A 85 4.85 6.64 -0.49
C PHE A 85 3.35 6.35 -0.59
N CYS A 86 2.94 5.17 -0.14
CA CYS A 86 1.54 4.76 -0.16
C CYS A 86 1.15 4.17 1.20
N TYR A 87 0.24 4.85 1.89
CA TYR A 87 -0.31 4.41 3.17
C TYR A 87 -1.83 4.31 3.02
N LEU A 88 -2.33 3.08 2.92
CA LEU A 88 -3.76 2.75 2.79
C LEU A 88 -4.23 1.83 3.93
N ASN A 89 -3.49 1.80 5.03
CA ASN A 89 -3.77 0.93 6.16
C ASN A 89 -5.01 1.35 6.97
N PHE A 90 -5.55 0.40 7.72
CA PHE A 90 -6.78 0.53 8.49
C PHE A 90 -8.00 0.87 7.62
N ASN A 91 -8.14 0.19 6.49
CA ASN A 91 -9.31 0.30 5.63
C ASN A 91 -9.99 -1.07 5.46
N LEU A 92 -10.88 -1.18 4.49
CA LEU A 92 -11.62 -2.38 4.15
C LEU A 92 -11.32 -2.80 2.70
N LEU A 93 -10.18 -2.39 2.14
CA LEU A 93 -9.79 -2.70 0.76
C LEU A 93 -9.67 -4.21 0.58
N TYR A 94 -10.14 -4.72 -0.55
CA TYR A 94 -10.09 -6.15 -0.89
C TYR A 94 -9.48 -6.34 -2.29
N GLY A 95 -9.35 -7.60 -2.72
CA GLY A 95 -8.72 -7.96 -3.98
C GLY A 95 -7.30 -8.48 -3.81
N SER A 96 -6.68 -8.86 -4.93
CA SER A 96 -5.34 -9.47 -4.96
C SER A 96 -4.23 -8.42 -4.96
N VAL A 97 -3.13 -8.71 -4.28
CA VAL A 97 -1.94 -7.84 -4.23
C VAL A 97 -0.91 -8.27 -5.28
N ASP A 98 -0.72 -7.46 -6.33
CA ASP A 98 0.32 -7.66 -7.34
C ASP A 98 1.56 -6.81 -6.98
N LEU A 99 2.57 -7.48 -6.45
CA LEU A 99 3.81 -6.84 -6.02
C LEU A 99 4.85 -6.68 -7.15
N ARG A 100 4.72 -7.43 -8.25
CA ARG A 100 5.67 -7.37 -9.38
C ARG A 100 5.48 -6.11 -10.22
N ASN A 101 4.24 -5.63 -10.30
CA ASN A 101 3.86 -4.49 -11.13
C ASN A 101 3.74 -3.17 -10.35
N LEU A 102 4.40 -3.07 -9.19
CA LEU A 102 4.40 -1.83 -8.41
C LEU A 102 5.18 -0.70 -9.14
N PRO A 103 4.86 0.57 -8.89
CA PRO A 103 5.63 1.68 -9.41
C PRO A 103 7.11 1.61 -8.97
N ASN A 104 8.03 1.66 -9.93
CA ASN A 104 9.49 1.61 -9.66
C ASN A 104 10.01 2.56 -8.56
N PRO A 105 9.52 3.82 -8.41
CA PRO A 105 10.04 4.72 -7.39
C PRO A 105 9.47 4.47 -5.99
N ILE A 106 8.58 3.48 -5.80
CA ILE A 106 7.96 3.22 -4.50
C ILE A 106 9.01 2.84 -3.46
N ARG A 107 8.99 3.55 -2.34
CA ARG A 107 9.86 3.35 -1.18
C ARG A 107 9.11 2.67 -0.04
N ARG A 108 7.87 3.09 0.21
CA ARG A 108 7.07 2.55 1.32
C ARG A 108 5.66 2.25 0.86
N LEU A 109 5.23 1.02 1.12
CA LEU A 109 3.89 0.54 0.85
C LEU A 109 3.30 -0.07 2.13
N ASP A 110 2.31 0.60 2.69
CA ASP A 110 1.54 0.10 3.83
C ASP A 110 0.11 -0.17 3.41
N LEU A 111 -0.22 -1.47 3.29
CA LEU A 111 -1.56 -1.96 3.04
C LEU A 111 -2.10 -2.78 4.23
N SER A 112 -1.47 -2.64 5.41
CA SER A 112 -1.85 -3.41 6.60
C SER A 112 -3.28 -3.11 7.05
N TYR A 113 -3.89 -4.02 7.81
CA TYR A 113 -5.26 -3.85 8.33
C TYR A 113 -6.29 -3.58 7.21
N ASN A 114 -6.35 -4.48 6.23
CA ASN A 114 -7.33 -4.49 5.15
C ASN A 114 -7.93 -5.91 5.00
N GLN A 115 -8.55 -6.20 3.86
CA GLN A 115 -9.12 -7.51 3.49
C GLN A 115 -8.47 -8.07 2.21
N LEU A 116 -7.23 -7.64 1.91
CA LEU A 116 -6.52 -8.04 0.71
C LEU A 116 -6.16 -9.52 0.76
N ASN A 117 -6.21 -10.20 -0.38
CA ASN A 117 -5.91 -11.62 -0.49
C ASN A 117 -4.68 -11.86 -1.38
N GLY A 118 -4.19 -13.10 -1.33
CA GLY A 118 -3.02 -13.56 -2.07
C GLY A 118 -3.39 -14.21 -3.41
N PRO A 119 -2.40 -14.77 -4.13
CA PRO A 119 -1.01 -14.95 -3.70
C PRO A 119 -0.17 -13.65 -3.76
N ILE A 120 0.94 -13.63 -3.03
CA ILE A 120 1.99 -12.61 -3.11
C ILE A 120 3.32 -13.24 -3.52
N ASP A 121 4.14 -12.45 -4.19
CA ASP A 121 5.49 -12.83 -4.62
C ASP A 121 6.46 -11.68 -4.30
N LEU A 122 7.55 -11.97 -3.59
CA LEU A 122 8.56 -11.00 -3.16
C LEU A 122 9.86 -11.11 -3.97
N THR A 123 9.85 -11.82 -5.10
CA THR A 123 11.04 -12.03 -5.96
C THR A 123 11.39 -10.83 -6.84
N GLU A 124 10.45 -9.91 -7.06
CA GLU A 124 10.63 -8.74 -7.94
C GLU A 124 10.17 -7.45 -7.24
N LEU A 125 10.69 -7.19 -6.04
CA LEU A 125 10.39 -5.94 -5.35
C LEU A 125 11.14 -4.76 -6.00
N PRO A 126 10.51 -3.58 -6.11
CA PRO A 126 11.17 -2.37 -6.60
C PRO A 126 12.48 -2.05 -5.86
N HIS A 127 13.53 -1.73 -6.62
CA HIS A 127 14.90 -1.55 -6.11
C HIS A 127 15.05 -0.49 -5.01
N ARG A 128 14.16 0.52 -4.95
CA ARG A 128 14.19 1.59 -3.94
C ARG A 128 13.29 1.31 -2.73
N MET A 129 12.69 0.11 -2.64
CA MET A 129 11.76 -0.20 -1.57
C MET A 129 12.48 -0.36 -0.24
N GLU A 130 12.00 0.37 0.76
CA GLU A 130 12.49 0.39 2.14
C GLU A 130 11.59 -0.40 3.09
N SER A 131 10.28 -0.42 2.83
CA SER A 131 9.30 -1.04 3.72
C SER A 131 8.06 -1.52 2.99
N LEU A 132 7.63 -2.74 3.32
CA LEU A 132 6.40 -3.35 2.82
C LEU A 132 5.60 -3.93 4.00
N TRP A 133 4.41 -3.41 4.24
CA TRP A 133 3.54 -3.86 5.33
C TRP A 133 2.23 -4.42 4.78
N LEU A 134 2.06 -5.73 4.92
CA LEU A 134 0.89 -6.49 4.46
C LEU A 134 0.20 -7.26 5.60
N HIS A 135 0.70 -7.17 6.83
CA HIS A 135 0.11 -7.82 8.00
C HIS A 135 -1.37 -7.40 8.21
N ALA A 136 -2.12 -8.26 8.92
CA ALA A 136 -3.54 -8.05 9.19
C ALA A 136 -4.43 -7.91 7.92
N ASN A 137 -4.15 -8.72 6.89
CA ASN A 137 -4.96 -8.90 5.67
C ASN A 137 -5.57 -10.32 5.59
N ALA A 138 -6.14 -10.73 4.47
CA ALA A 138 -6.67 -12.08 4.24
C ALA A 138 -5.77 -12.95 3.33
N ILE A 139 -4.46 -12.73 3.33
CA ILE A 139 -3.51 -13.47 2.49
C ILE A 139 -3.41 -14.91 2.97
N ARG A 140 -3.66 -15.87 2.07
CA ARG A 140 -3.56 -17.31 2.34
C ARG A 140 -2.60 -17.95 1.35
N GLN A 141 -1.45 -18.41 1.83
CA GLN A 141 -0.41 -18.97 0.99
C GLN A 141 0.49 -19.92 1.79
N SER A 142 0.78 -21.10 1.26
CA SER A 142 1.64 -22.06 1.96
C SER A 142 3.09 -21.57 2.02
N VAL A 143 3.61 -21.08 0.90
CA VAL A 143 5.00 -20.65 0.74
C VAL A 143 5.03 -19.31 0.03
N VAL A 144 5.69 -18.31 0.62
CA VAL A 144 6.03 -17.04 -0.04
C VAL A 144 7.50 -17.08 -0.43
N PHE A 145 7.78 -16.83 -1.70
CA PHE A 145 9.15 -16.77 -2.21
C PHE A 145 9.67 -15.33 -2.19
N TYR A 146 10.96 -15.19 -1.95
CA TYR A 146 11.69 -13.94 -2.11
C TYR A 146 13.03 -14.20 -2.79
N ALA A 147 13.53 -13.20 -3.52
CA ALA A 147 14.82 -13.20 -4.20
C ALA A 147 15.33 -11.76 -4.26
N ASP A 148 16.66 -11.58 -4.30
CA ASP A 148 17.34 -10.30 -4.55
C ASP A 148 16.67 -9.09 -3.89
N LEU A 149 16.51 -9.18 -2.56
CA LEU A 149 15.81 -8.13 -1.81
C LEU A 149 16.46 -6.75 -2.06
N PRO A 150 15.66 -5.67 -2.17
CA PRO A 150 16.17 -4.33 -2.42
C PRO A 150 17.25 -3.92 -1.40
N PRO A 151 18.33 -3.24 -1.81
CA PRO A 151 19.46 -2.94 -0.93
C PRO A 151 19.05 -2.08 0.29
N ASP A 152 18.07 -1.19 0.10
CA ASP A 152 17.56 -0.30 1.13
C ASP A 152 16.42 -0.91 1.95
N ILE A 153 16.04 -2.17 1.71
CA ILE A 153 14.93 -2.80 2.44
C ILE A 153 15.26 -2.91 3.92
N GLN A 154 14.40 -2.34 4.75
CA GLN A 154 14.56 -2.35 6.19
C GLN A 154 13.69 -3.44 6.81
N ASN A 155 12.46 -3.59 6.31
CA ASN A 155 11.51 -4.55 6.87
C ASN A 155 10.34 -4.89 5.93
N ILE A 156 9.88 -6.14 6.00
CA ILE A 156 8.71 -6.69 5.33
C ILE A 156 7.82 -7.34 6.41
N LYS A 157 6.67 -6.75 6.71
CA LYS A 157 5.75 -7.23 7.75
C LYS A 157 4.59 -7.98 7.13
N LEU A 158 4.60 -9.30 7.24
CA LEU A 158 3.55 -10.18 6.71
C LEU A 158 2.56 -10.68 7.77
N VAL A 159 2.92 -10.64 9.04
CA VAL A 159 2.09 -11.11 10.17
C VAL A 159 2.14 -10.12 11.32
N GLU A 160 1.11 -10.14 12.16
CA GLU A 160 1.10 -9.49 13.49
C GLU A 160 0.97 -10.56 14.58
N ASP A 161 1.29 -10.17 15.81
CA ASP A 161 1.25 -11.09 16.96
C ASP A 161 -0.18 -11.36 17.47
N SER A 162 -1.11 -10.41 17.29
CA SER A 162 -2.37 -10.41 18.03
C SER A 162 -3.56 -11.13 17.38
N LYS A 163 -3.72 -11.14 16.05
CA LYS A 163 -4.77 -11.90 15.34
C LYS A 163 -4.30 -12.30 13.94
N ARG A 164 -4.09 -13.60 13.67
CA ARG A 164 -3.67 -14.11 12.35
C ARG A 164 -4.78 -13.98 11.32
N LYS A 165 -4.91 -12.79 10.70
CA LYS A 165 -5.74 -12.67 9.50
C LYS A 165 -5.03 -13.26 8.26
N ASN A 166 -3.71 -13.03 8.14
CA ASN A 166 -2.88 -13.71 7.13
C ASN A 166 -2.53 -15.13 7.59
N LEU A 167 -2.63 -16.09 6.68
CA LEU A 167 -2.22 -17.48 6.85
C LEU A 167 -1.08 -17.79 5.88
N ILE A 168 0.14 -17.53 6.33
CA ILE A 168 1.36 -17.82 5.58
C ILE A 168 2.11 -18.96 6.26
N GLY A 169 2.36 -20.05 5.53
CA GLY A 169 2.99 -21.26 6.07
C GLY A 169 4.47 -21.03 6.40
N GLU A 170 5.24 -20.63 5.40
CA GLU A 170 6.68 -20.33 5.49
C GLU A 170 7.13 -19.33 4.41
N ILE A 171 8.33 -18.78 4.59
CA ILE A 171 9.02 -17.92 3.64
C ILE A 171 10.26 -18.66 3.15
N ARG A 172 10.47 -18.72 1.84
CA ARG A 172 11.63 -19.38 1.21
C ARG A 172 12.41 -18.41 0.32
N GLY A 173 13.71 -18.32 0.56
CA GLY A 173 14.63 -17.55 -0.27
C GLY A 173 15.06 -18.39 -1.46
N LEU A 174 15.00 -17.81 -2.65
CA LEU A 174 15.61 -18.39 -3.85
C LEU A 174 17.10 -18.04 -3.90
N TYR A 175 17.87 -18.85 -4.62
CA TYR A 175 19.29 -18.58 -4.89
C TYR A 175 19.44 -17.34 -5.78
N PRO A 176 20.40 -16.42 -5.52
CA PRO A 176 21.52 -16.48 -4.58
C PRO A 176 21.15 -16.19 -3.11
N PRO A 177 22.02 -16.54 -2.12
CA PRO A 177 21.73 -16.32 -0.71
C PRO A 177 21.44 -14.85 -0.41
N SER A 178 20.32 -14.64 0.28
CA SER A 178 19.84 -13.33 0.68
C SER A 178 20.66 -12.71 1.84
N PRO A 179 20.48 -11.41 2.16
CA PRO A 179 21.30 -10.72 3.15
C PRO A 179 21.32 -11.43 4.52
N ALA A 180 22.45 -11.37 5.24
CA ALA A 180 22.58 -11.98 6.58
C ALA A 180 21.47 -11.59 7.58
N ASN A 181 20.80 -10.46 7.35
CA ASN A 181 19.76 -9.88 8.19
C ASN A 181 18.32 -10.25 7.81
N VAL A 182 18.07 -11.26 6.96
CA VAL A 182 16.71 -11.69 6.55
C VAL A 182 15.74 -11.84 7.73
N ARG A 183 16.19 -12.39 8.86
CA ARG A 183 15.34 -12.54 10.06
C ARG A 183 14.84 -11.20 10.61
N LYS A 184 15.69 -10.18 10.58
CA LYS A 184 15.34 -8.81 11.00
C LYS A 184 14.39 -8.18 10.00
N ILE A 185 14.62 -8.40 8.69
CA ILE A 185 13.77 -7.89 7.62
C ILE A 185 12.35 -8.41 7.78
N PHE A 186 12.16 -9.71 8.00
CA PHE A 186 10.84 -10.32 8.08
C PHE A 186 10.20 -10.29 9.48
N ASN A 187 10.77 -9.60 10.47
CA ASN A 187 10.21 -9.52 11.80
C ASN A 187 8.79 -8.86 11.79
N PRO A 188 7.75 -9.42 12.45
CA PRO A 188 7.78 -10.49 13.46
C PRO A 188 7.48 -11.91 12.93
N PHE A 189 7.73 -12.20 11.65
CA PHE A 189 7.49 -13.54 11.11
C PHE A 189 8.31 -14.61 11.86
N PRO A 190 7.72 -15.78 12.21
CA PRO A 190 8.43 -16.80 12.98
C PRO A 190 9.70 -17.26 12.27
N TRP A 191 10.87 -16.99 12.86
CA TRP A 191 12.16 -17.23 12.22
C TRP A 191 12.41 -18.70 11.85
N LYS A 192 11.82 -19.66 12.59
CA LYS A 192 11.88 -21.11 12.30
C LYS A 192 11.18 -21.49 10.99
N LYS A 193 10.33 -20.60 10.45
CA LYS A 193 9.59 -20.74 9.21
C LYS A 193 10.17 -19.91 8.07
N ILE A 194 11.40 -19.43 8.22
CA ILE A 194 12.14 -18.73 7.17
C ILE A 194 13.29 -19.66 6.74
N ARG A 195 13.27 -20.09 5.48
CA ARG A 195 14.31 -20.95 4.88
C ARG A 195 15.14 -20.16 3.89
N GLN A 196 16.43 -20.42 3.88
CA GLN A 196 17.39 -19.98 2.87
C GLN A 196 17.92 -21.26 2.22
N GLU A 197 17.72 -21.42 0.92
CA GLU A 197 18.29 -22.51 0.12
C GLU A 197 19.68 -22.15 -0.40
#